data_AF-A0AAV5TJI9-F1
#
_entry.id   AF-A0AAV5TJI9-F1
#
_cell.length_a   1.000
_cell.length_b   1.000
_cell.length_c   1.000
_cell.angle_alpha   90.00
_cell.angle_beta   90.00
_cell.angle_gamma   90.00
#
_symmetry.space_group_name_H-M   'P 1'
#
loop_
_entity.id
_entity.type
_entity.pdbx_description
1 polymer ?
#
loop_
_entity_poly.entity_id
_entity_poly.type
_entity_poly.pdbx_seq_one_letter_code
_entity_poly.pdbx_strand_id
1 'polypeptide(L)'
;MFHVLQKDSSKRSQETIKVIQRSLFALFIQLVIPLMLFVIPAIIIFLGLTFENLLSFEQSLIVFLILPLHSGFHNLILLTITSNYRKIILSSVNKLY
;
A
#
# COMPACT_ATOMS: atom_id res chain seq x y z
N MET A 1 8.23 -10.77 14.06
CA MET A 1 6.78 -11.04 13.97
C MET A 1 6.49 -12.47 13.47
N PHE A 2 7.01 -12.90 12.32
CA PHE A 2 6.81 -14.27 11.79
C PHE A 2 7.31 -15.40 12.71
N HIS A 3 8.46 -15.22 13.38
CA HIS A 3 8.98 -16.19 14.36
C HIS A 3 8.02 -16.42 15.55
N VAL A 4 7.36 -15.36 16.04
CA VAL A 4 6.33 -15.45 17.10
C VAL A 4 5.06 -16.11 16.56
N LEU A 5 4.67 -15.80 15.31
CA LEU A 5 3.55 -16.46 14.65
C LEU A 5 3.76 -17.98 14.48
N GLN A 6 5.00 -18.42 14.23
CA GLN A 6 5.36 -19.84 14.12
C GLN A 6 5.34 -20.57 15.47
N LYS A 7 5.84 -19.91 16.54
CA LYS A 7 5.94 -20.49 17.88
C LYS A 7 4.58 -20.87 18.49
N ASP A 8 3.53 -20.10 18.17
CA ASP A 8 2.16 -20.34 18.67
C ASP A 8 1.27 -21.08 17.66
N SER A 9 1.83 -21.59 16.55
CA SER A 9 1.04 -22.17 15.46
C SER A 9 0.22 -23.41 15.88
N SER A 10 0.74 -24.21 16.82
CA SER A 10 0.11 -25.45 17.31
C SER A 10 -1.05 -25.22 18.28
N LYS A 11 -1.23 -24.00 18.82
CA LYS A 11 -2.28 -23.65 19.79
C LYS A 11 -3.42 -22.81 19.20
N ARG A 12 -3.39 -22.51 17.89
CA ARG A 12 -4.35 -21.61 17.26
C ARG A 12 -5.59 -22.33 16.75
N SER A 13 -6.74 -21.70 16.97
CA SER A 13 -7.98 -22.10 16.29
C SER A 13 -7.90 -21.75 14.80
N GLN A 14 -8.65 -22.48 13.99
CA GLN A 14 -8.80 -22.25 12.54
C GLN A 14 -9.19 -20.79 12.22
N GLU A 15 -10.02 -20.18 13.06
CA GLU A 15 -10.49 -18.80 12.89
C GLU A 15 -9.38 -17.76 13.11
N THR A 16 -8.50 -17.97 14.10
CA THR A 16 -7.35 -17.08 14.31
C THR A 16 -6.38 -17.12 13.14
N ILE A 17 -6.17 -18.29 12.52
CA ILE A 17 -5.30 -18.45 11.34
C ILE A 17 -5.82 -17.64 10.16
N LYS A 18 -7.13 -17.70 9.88
CA LYS A 18 -7.76 -16.91 8.79
C LYS A 18 -7.57 -15.41 8.99
N VAL A 19 -7.73 -14.91 10.22
CA VAL A 19 -7.51 -13.49 10.55
C VAL A 19 -6.05 -13.10 10.29
N ILE A 20 -5.09 -13.93 10.72
CA ILE A 20 -3.67 -13.66 10.50
C ILE A 20 -3.32 -13.63 9.02
N GLN A 21 -3.79 -14.60 8.23
CA GLN A 21 -3.55 -14.63 6.78
C GLN A 21 -4.10 -13.37 6.10
N ARG A 22 -5.31 -12.96 6.47
CA ARG A 22 -5.92 -11.72 5.95
C ARG A 22 -5.11 -10.49 6.33
N SER A 23 -4.63 -10.39 7.57
CA SER A 23 -3.77 -9.28 8.02
C SER A 23 -2.43 -9.25 7.28
N LEU A 24 -1.81 -10.42 7.06
CA LEU A 24 -0.55 -10.52 6.31
C LEU A 24 -0.73 -10.11 4.84
N PHE A 25 -1.82 -10.56 4.21
CA PHE A 25 -2.15 -10.17 2.84
C PHE A 25 -2.39 -8.66 2.73
N ALA A 26 -3.09 -8.10 3.70
CA ALA A 26 -3.33 -6.67 3.75
C ALA A 26 -2.02 -5.88 3.95
N LEU A 27 -1.14 -6.33 4.84
CA LEU A 27 0.17 -5.73 5.07
C LEU A 27 1.06 -5.80 3.81
N PHE A 28 0.97 -6.91 3.06
CA PHE A 28 1.64 -7.07 1.77
C PHE A 28 1.14 -6.04 0.75
N ILE A 29 -0.18 -5.86 0.63
CA ILE A 29 -0.78 -4.84 -0.23
C ILE A 29 -0.32 -3.43 0.16
N GLN A 30 -0.33 -3.13 1.47
CA GLN A 30 0.09 -1.83 2.00
C GLN A 30 1.55 -1.51 1.70
N LEU A 31 2.41 -2.51 1.59
CA LEU A 31 3.82 -2.32 1.24
C LEU A 31 4.01 -2.21 -0.28
N VAL A 32 3.44 -3.16 -1.03
CA VAL A 32 3.74 -3.32 -2.45
C VAL A 32 3.14 -2.20 -3.30
N ILE A 33 1.89 -1.80 -3.05
CA ILE A 33 1.23 -0.80 -3.90
C ILE A 33 1.92 0.58 -3.80
N PRO A 34 2.16 1.15 -2.61
CA PRO A 34 2.84 2.44 -2.50
C PRO A 34 4.29 2.38 -2.99
N LEU A 35 4.97 1.25 -2.76
CA LEU A 35 6.33 1.06 -3.25
C LEU A 35 6.36 1.06 -4.79
N MET A 36 5.44 0.37 -5.46
CA MET A 36 5.35 0.37 -6.92
C MET A 36 5.03 1.77 -7.47
N LEU A 37 4.12 2.50 -6.83
CA LEU A 37 3.80 3.90 -7.20
C LEU A 37 4.98 4.86 -7.04
N PHE A 38 6.01 4.50 -6.27
CA PHE A 38 7.22 5.30 -6.13
C PHE A 38 8.35 4.81 -7.04
N VAL A 39 8.63 3.51 -7.01
CA VAL A 39 9.77 2.89 -7.69
C VAL A 39 9.59 2.92 -9.21
N ILE A 40 8.39 2.64 -9.73
CA ILE A 40 8.17 2.60 -11.18
C ILE A 40 8.39 4.00 -11.80
N PRO A 41 7.75 5.09 -11.31
CA PRO A 41 8.04 6.43 -11.82
C PRO A 41 9.50 6.84 -11.68
N ALA A 42 10.15 6.50 -10.57
CA ALA A 42 11.57 6.81 -10.35
C ALA A 42 12.47 6.13 -11.39
N ILE A 43 12.25 4.84 -11.68
CA ILE A 43 13.01 4.11 -12.71
C ILE A 43 12.76 4.71 -14.09
N ILE A 44 11.51 5.03 -14.43
CA ILE A 44 11.15 5.65 -15.72
C ILE A 44 11.90 6.97 -15.92
N ILE A 45 11.90 7.85 -14.91
CA ILE A 45 12.64 9.12 -14.96
C ILE A 45 14.15 8.86 -15.11
N PHE A 46 14.70 7.92 -14.34
CA PHE A 46 16.13 7.61 -14.40
C PHE A 46 16.55 7.10 -15.79
N LEU A 47 15.75 6.21 -16.40
CA LEU A 47 15.97 5.75 -17.77
C LEU A 47 15.84 6.90 -18.77
N GLY A 48 14.84 7.77 -18.61
CA GLY A 48 14.65 8.97 -19.45
C GLY A 48 15.83 9.93 -19.43
N LEU A 49 16.51 10.04 -18.28
CA LEU A 49 17.72 10.85 -18.14
C LEU A 49 18.98 10.17 -18.66
N THR A 50 19.02 8.82 -18.67
CA THR A 50 20.18 8.04 -19.12
C THR A 50 20.22 7.90 -20.63
N PHE A 51 19.05 7.75 -21.27
CA PHE A 51 18.94 7.55 -22.71
C PHE A 51 18.45 8.82 -23.40
N GLU A 52 19.28 9.38 -24.27
CA GLU A 52 18.90 10.53 -25.10
C GLU A 52 17.66 10.20 -25.96
N ASN A 53 16.71 11.15 -26.04
CA ASN A 53 15.45 11.02 -26.77
C ASN A 53 14.47 9.92 -26.29
N LEU A 54 14.68 9.31 -25.12
CA LEU A 54 13.72 8.32 -24.58
C LEU A 54 12.47 8.98 -24.00
N LEU A 55 12.64 10.08 -23.27
CA LEU A 55 11.54 10.87 -22.68
C LEU A 55 11.79 12.34 -22.90
N SER A 56 10.73 13.07 -23.29
CA SER A 56 10.79 14.54 -23.30
C SER A 56 10.76 15.09 -21.87
N PHE A 57 11.15 16.36 -21.73
CA PHE A 57 11.06 17.07 -20.45
C PHE A 57 9.63 17.06 -19.90
N GLU A 58 8.64 17.31 -20.75
CA GLU A 58 7.22 17.33 -20.39
C GLU A 58 6.75 15.97 -19.87
N GLN A 59 7.15 14.87 -20.53
CA GLN A 59 6.83 13.52 -20.07
C GLN A 59 7.49 13.21 -18.72
N SER A 60 8.75 13.62 -18.54
CA SER A 60 9.47 13.44 -17.27
C SER A 60 8.81 14.23 -16.13
N LEU A 61 8.32 15.43 -16.40
CA LEU A 61 7.58 16.26 -15.44
C LEU A 61 6.27 15.59 -15.01
N ILE A 62 5.51 15.02 -15.96
CA ILE A 62 4.26 14.31 -15.67
C ILE A 62 4.54 13.09 -14.78
N VAL A 63 5.57 12.30 -15.10
CA VAL A 63 5.95 11.13 -14.28
C VAL A 63 6.42 11.57 -12.89
N PHE A 64 7.12 12.70 -12.79
CA PHE A 64 7.53 13.26 -11.50
C PHE A 64 6.34 13.66 -10.62
N LEU A 65 5.28 14.21 -11.21
CA LEU A 65 4.04 14.56 -10.49
C LEU A 65 3.26 13.34 -9.95
N ILE A 66 3.58 12.12 -10.41
CA ILE A 66 2.99 10.88 -9.88
C ILE A 66 3.66 10.48 -8.56
N LEU A 67 4.95 10.80 -8.35
CA LEU A 67 5.70 10.40 -7.16
C LEU A 67 5.04 10.81 -5.83
N PRO A 68 4.50 12.04 -5.65
CA PRO A 68 3.84 12.44 -4.40
C PRO A 68 2.58 11.63 -4.10
N LEU A 69 1.93 11.04 -5.10
CA LEU A 69 0.69 10.27 -4.91
C LEU A 69 0.91 8.99 -4.09
N HIS A 70 2.15 8.46 -4.02
CA HIS A 70 2.44 7.26 -3.22
C HIS A 70 2.03 7.43 -1.74
N SER A 71 2.23 8.63 -1.17
CA SER A 71 1.89 8.95 0.22
C SER A 71 0.37 8.98 0.43
N GLY A 72 -0.35 9.57 -0.53
CA GLY A 72 -1.82 9.58 -0.53
C GLY A 72 -2.40 8.16 -0.59
N PHE A 73 -1.90 7.34 -1.53
CA PHE A 73 -2.33 5.94 -1.67
C PHE A 73 -1.97 5.10 -0.45
N HIS A 74 -0.77 5.28 0.14
CA HIS A 74 -0.39 4.58 1.37
C HIS A 74 -1.40 4.84 2.49
N ASN A 75 -1.79 6.10 2.69
CA ASN A 75 -2.75 6.47 3.73
C ASN A 75 -4.16 5.94 3.43
N LEU A 76 -4.61 5.98 2.18
CA LEU A 76 -5.88 5.40 1.76
C LEU A 76 -5.94 3.88 2.04
N ILE A 77 -4.87 3.18 1.73
CA ILE A 77 -4.75 1.73 1.95
C ILE A 77 -4.77 1.41 3.45
N LEU A 78 -4.04 2.18 4.27
CA LEU A 78 -4.03 2.03 5.72
C LEU A 78 -5.43 2.20 6.33
N LEU A 79 -6.18 3.21 5.88
CA LEU A 79 -7.56 3.47 6.32
C LEU A 79 -8.52 2.34 5.93
N THR A 80 -8.32 1.77 4.73
CA THR A 80 -9.18 0.69 4.20
C THR A 80 -8.89 -0.65 4.87
N ILE A 81 -7.63 -0.95 5.18
CA ILE A 81 -7.22 -2.23 5.75
C ILE A 81 -7.50 -2.31 7.25
N THR A 82 -7.33 -1.19 7.96
CA THR A 82 -7.46 -1.17 9.40
C THR A 82 -8.93 -1.22 9.80
N SER A 83 -9.34 -2.34 10.41
CA SER A 83 -10.73 -2.59 10.81
C SER A 83 -11.30 -1.52 11.75
N ASN A 84 -10.46 -0.90 12.59
CA ASN A 84 -10.86 0.19 13.48
C ASN A 84 -11.27 1.45 12.69
N TYR A 85 -10.47 1.83 11.69
CA TYR A 85 -10.77 2.98 10.83
C TYR A 85 -12.04 2.75 10.01
N ARG A 86 -12.24 1.55 9.45
CA ARG A 86 -13.48 1.21 8.75
C ARG A 86 -14.72 1.34 9.65
N LYS A 87 -14.64 0.87 10.91
CA LYS A 87 -15.75 0.98 11.87
C LYS A 87 -16.06 2.44 12.21
N ILE A 88 -15.03 3.27 12.38
CA ILE A 88 -15.20 4.71 12.65
C ILE A 88 -15.83 5.40 11.43
N ILE A 89 -15.34 5.15 10.22
CA ILE A 89 -15.90 5.74 8.99
C ILE A 89 -17.36 5.34 8.80
N LEU A 90 -17.69 4.05 8.93
CA LEU A 90 -19.07 3.56 8.86
C LEU A 90 -19.97 4.18 9.93
N SER A 91 -19.46 4.32 11.16
CA SER A 91 -20.17 5.00 12.25
C SER A 91 -20.39 6.48 11.95
N SER A 92 -19.44 7.18 11.35
CA SER A 92 -19.57 8.59 11.01
C SER A 92 -20.53 8.81 9.85
N VAL A 93 -20.52 7.94 8.83
CA VAL A 93 -21.46 7.99 7.70
C VAL A 93 -22.90 7.73 8.15
N ASN A 94 -23.12 6.72 9.00
CA ASN A 94 -24.44 6.41 9.57
C ASN A 94 -24.95 7.46 10.57
N LYS A 95 -24.10 8.42 10.98
CA LYS A 95 -24.51 9.54 11.84
C LYS A 95 -24.83 10.80 11.03
N LEU A 96 -24.44 10.81 9.75
CA LEU A 96 -24.65 11.91 8.82
C LEU A 96 -25.92 11.74 7.97
N TYR A 97 -26.37 10.50 7.80
CA TYR A 97 -27.65 10.09 7.22
C TYR A 97 -28.62 9.65 8.31
#